data_AF-A0A7C4NS30-F1
#
_entry.id   AF-A0A7C4NS30-F1
#
_cell.length_a   1.000
_cell.length_b   1.000
_cell.length_c   1.000
_cell.angle_alpha   90.00
_cell.angle_beta   90.00
_cell.angle_gamma   90.00
#
_symmetry.space_group_name_H-M   'P 1'
#
loop_
_entity.id
_entity.type
_entity.pdbx_description
1 polymer ?
#
loop_
_entity_poly.entity_id
_entity_poly.type
_entity_poly.pdbx_seq_one_letter_code
_entity_poly.pdbx_strand_id
1 'polypeptide(L)'
;MGVQISDIVPADEVLLEELRGKTIAIDAMNFLYQFLSIIRQRDGELLRDSKGRITSHLSGLFYRTANFIELGIKPIYVFDGAPPILKLKTVEERKMARIDAEREWKRALEEGRIEEARKFAQRAGRVDEEMIRQAKTLLDYMGIPWVQAPGEGEAQAARIVQRGDAWAVGSQDYDALLFGAPRLVRNLAITGKRKLPGKDVYIDVKPEIVELERTLKTLGITREQLVGIGILVGTDYNEGIKGIGPKKALALVKQCASLSELLQTEFAEKFEVDPFKVAEIFLKPEVTDDYEIREKKPNPDKIKEFLCEEHDFSEDRVEKGIEKITKGLEKSTQTSLERWFS
;
A
#
# COMPACT_ATOMS: atom_id res chain seq x y z
N MET A 1 -6.45 5.27 -2.78
CA MET A 1 -5.48 6.32 -3.14
C MET A 1 -5.03 5.97 -4.56
N GLY A 2 -4.23 6.81 -5.22
CA GLY A 2 -3.64 6.45 -6.52
C GLY A 2 -4.59 6.37 -7.72
N VAL A 3 -4.04 5.88 -8.83
CA VAL A 3 -4.66 5.94 -10.16
C VAL A 3 -5.77 4.89 -10.34
N GLN A 4 -6.96 5.35 -10.73
CA GLN A 4 -8.14 4.48 -10.92
C GLN A 4 -8.17 3.83 -12.31
N ILE A 5 -7.31 2.83 -12.55
CA ILE A 5 -7.22 2.14 -13.86
C ILE A 5 -7.64 0.66 -13.82
N SER A 6 -8.30 0.19 -12.76
CA SER A 6 -8.72 -1.21 -12.59
C SER A 6 -9.50 -1.78 -13.79
N ASP A 7 -10.35 -0.97 -14.43
CA ASP A 7 -11.25 -1.42 -15.49
C ASP A 7 -10.55 -1.85 -16.79
N ILE A 8 -9.27 -1.52 -16.94
CA ILE A 8 -8.47 -1.85 -18.13
C ILE A 8 -7.27 -2.73 -17.79
N VAL A 9 -6.97 -2.94 -16.52
CA VAL A 9 -5.79 -3.70 -16.09
C VAL A 9 -6.20 -5.15 -15.81
N PRO A 10 -5.66 -6.15 -16.55
CA PRO A 10 -5.95 -7.55 -16.27
C PRO A 10 -5.30 -7.97 -14.94
N ALA A 11 -6.09 -8.61 -14.09
CA ALA A 11 -5.64 -9.13 -12.80
C ALA A 11 -6.09 -10.60 -12.66
N ASP A 12 -5.24 -11.43 -12.04
CA ASP A 12 -5.59 -12.81 -11.71
C ASP A 12 -5.74 -12.95 -10.19
N GLU A 13 -6.88 -13.50 -9.75
CA GLU A 13 -7.05 -13.89 -8.35
C GLU A 13 -6.18 -15.10 -8.01
N VAL A 14 -5.50 -15.05 -6.87
CA VAL A 14 -4.72 -16.17 -6.33
C VAL A 14 -5.01 -16.38 -4.86
N LEU A 15 -4.63 -17.55 -4.35
CA LEU A 15 -4.60 -17.82 -2.92
C LEU A 15 -3.33 -17.25 -2.29
N LEU A 16 -3.41 -16.90 -1.00
CA LEU A 16 -2.26 -16.33 -0.28
C LEU A 16 -1.10 -17.35 -0.19
N GLU A 17 -1.43 -18.63 -0.12
CA GLU A 17 -0.51 -19.76 -0.09
C GLU A 17 0.33 -19.89 -1.36
N GLU A 18 -0.16 -19.40 -2.50
CA GLU A 18 0.57 -19.43 -3.78
C GLU A 18 1.74 -18.43 -3.79
N LEU A 19 1.77 -17.51 -2.83
CA LEU A 19 2.87 -16.55 -2.64
C LEU A 19 3.98 -17.11 -1.72
N ARG A 20 3.89 -18.38 -1.28
CA ARG A 20 4.92 -19.03 -0.47
C ARG A 20 6.29 -18.93 -1.14
N GLY A 21 7.28 -18.51 -0.36
CA GLY A 21 8.66 -18.34 -0.80
C GLY A 21 8.91 -17.10 -1.66
N LYS A 22 7.88 -16.29 -1.95
CA LYS A 22 8.03 -15.03 -2.68
C LYS A 22 8.42 -13.91 -1.72
N THR A 23 9.39 -13.11 -2.16
CA THR A 23 9.75 -11.85 -1.50
C THR A 23 8.88 -10.72 -2.05
N ILE A 24 8.23 -9.95 -1.19
CA ILE A 24 7.30 -8.89 -1.59
C ILE A 24 7.76 -7.55 -1.01
N ALA A 25 8.00 -6.57 -1.88
CA ALA A 25 8.28 -5.20 -1.48
C ALA A 25 6.96 -4.46 -1.22
N ILE A 26 6.61 -4.27 0.04
CA ILE A 26 5.34 -3.72 0.50
C ILE A 26 5.47 -2.20 0.62
N ASP A 27 4.54 -1.46 0.01
CA ASP A 27 4.35 -0.05 0.36
C ASP A 27 3.80 0.05 1.80
N ALA A 28 4.65 0.53 2.70
CA ALA A 28 4.32 0.65 4.11
C ALA A 28 3.20 1.69 4.34
N MET A 29 3.23 2.82 3.64
CA MET A 29 2.23 3.87 3.82
C MET A 29 0.86 3.38 3.36
N ASN A 30 0.77 2.74 2.19
CA ASN A 30 -0.46 2.12 1.71
C ASN A 30 -1.00 1.11 2.75
N PHE A 31 -0.15 0.22 3.27
CA PHE A 31 -0.55 -0.77 4.27
C PHE A 31 -1.04 -0.15 5.59
N LEU A 32 -0.33 0.84 6.12
CA LEU A 32 -0.74 1.53 7.35
C LEU A 32 -2.12 2.18 7.18
N TYR A 33 -2.37 2.84 6.04
CA TYR A 33 -3.70 3.39 5.73
C TYR A 33 -4.76 2.29 5.61
N GLN A 34 -4.45 1.14 5.00
CA GLN A 34 -5.38 0.01 4.97
C GLN A 34 -5.71 -0.48 6.37
N PHE A 35 -4.71 -0.62 7.25
CA PHE A 35 -4.92 -1.04 8.63
C PHE A 35 -5.81 -0.08 9.41
N LEU A 36 -5.60 1.24 9.28
CA LEU A 36 -6.48 2.24 9.89
C LEU A 36 -7.91 2.20 9.32
N SER A 37 -8.07 1.82 8.04
CA SER A 37 -9.39 1.71 7.41
C SER A 37 -10.15 0.46 7.90
N ILE A 38 -9.47 -0.68 8.00
CA ILE A 38 -10.12 -1.99 8.25
C ILE A 38 -10.11 -2.43 9.71
N ILE A 39 -9.09 -2.08 10.49
CA ILE A 39 -8.89 -2.57 11.86
C ILE A 39 -9.51 -1.58 12.82
N ARG A 40 -10.75 -1.85 13.17
CA ARG A 40 -11.61 -0.99 13.98
C ARG A 40 -12.39 -1.80 15.01
N GLN A 41 -12.81 -1.13 16.06
CA GLN A 41 -13.78 -1.65 17.02
C GLN A 41 -15.16 -1.85 16.34
N ARG A 42 -16.09 -2.50 17.05
CA ARG A 42 -17.41 -2.84 16.49
C ARG A 42 -18.25 -1.62 16.14
N ASP A 43 -18.10 -0.55 16.91
CA ASP A 43 -18.70 0.78 16.70
C ASP A 43 -18.09 1.55 15.52
N GLY A 44 -16.94 1.10 14.99
CA GLY A 44 -16.24 1.75 13.89
C GLY A 44 -15.10 2.67 14.34
N GLU A 45 -14.86 2.80 15.65
CA GLU A 45 -13.70 3.55 16.14
C GLU A 45 -12.39 2.80 15.88
N LEU A 46 -11.29 3.54 15.83
CA LEU A 46 -9.96 2.94 15.78
C LEU A 46 -9.66 2.19 17.08
N LEU A 47 -8.80 1.18 17.01
CA LEU A 47 -8.25 0.57 18.21
C LEU A 47 -7.40 1.60 18.94
N ARG A 48 -7.52 1.64 20.27
CA ARG A 48 -6.75 2.52 21.13
C ARG A 48 -6.24 1.77 22.35
N ASP A 49 -5.13 2.25 22.90
CA ASP A 49 -4.64 1.85 24.21
C ASP A 49 -5.33 2.64 25.35
N SER A 50 -4.99 2.32 26.61
CA SER A 50 -5.51 2.97 27.82
C SER A 50 -5.21 4.46 27.89
N LYS A 51 -4.18 4.93 27.17
CA LYS A 51 -3.80 6.35 27.06
C LYS A 51 -4.52 7.05 25.90
N GLY A 52 -5.39 6.34 25.18
CA GLY A 52 -6.14 6.86 24.05
C GLY A 52 -5.34 6.98 22.76
N ARG A 53 -4.10 6.46 22.69
CA ARG A 53 -3.31 6.46 21.45
C ARG A 53 -3.85 5.41 20.50
N ILE A 54 -3.90 5.71 19.21
CA ILE A 54 -4.35 4.77 18.18
C ILE A 54 -3.34 3.63 18.06
N THR A 55 -3.81 2.38 17.96
CA THR A 55 -2.98 1.17 17.85
C THR A 55 -3.37 0.25 16.67
N SER A 56 -4.36 0.66 15.87
CA SER A 56 -4.82 -0.11 14.70
C SER A 56 -3.69 -0.42 13.71
N HIS A 57 -2.77 0.51 13.49
CA HIS A 57 -1.62 0.33 12.61
C HIS A 57 -0.64 -0.72 13.14
N LEU A 58 -0.35 -0.72 14.45
CA LEU A 58 0.50 -1.73 15.10
C LEU A 58 -0.13 -3.12 15.03
N SER A 59 -1.43 -3.21 15.31
CA SER A 59 -2.17 -4.47 15.23
C SER A 59 -2.12 -5.07 13.83
N GLY A 60 -2.41 -4.25 12.81
CA GLY A 60 -2.34 -4.68 11.43
C GLY A 60 -0.94 -5.09 11.02
N LEU A 61 0.05 -4.27 11.33
CA LEU A 61 1.44 -4.53 10.98
C LEU A 61 1.94 -5.82 11.63
N PHE A 62 1.73 -6.01 12.93
CA PHE A 62 2.18 -7.18 13.65
C PHE A 62 1.52 -8.47 13.14
N TYR A 63 0.19 -8.55 13.21
CA TYR A 63 -0.52 -9.81 12.93
C TYR A 63 -0.54 -10.16 11.45
N ARG A 64 -0.58 -9.17 10.54
CA ARG A 64 -0.55 -9.45 9.11
C ARG A 64 0.83 -9.93 8.69
N THR A 65 1.89 -9.30 9.19
CA THR A 65 3.27 -9.71 8.92
C THR A 65 3.56 -11.10 9.50
N ALA A 66 3.10 -11.39 10.72
CA ALA A 66 3.21 -12.72 11.31
C ALA A 66 2.55 -13.81 10.45
N ASN A 67 1.38 -13.52 9.87
CA ASN A 67 0.70 -14.44 8.94
C ASN A 67 1.51 -14.64 7.65
N PHE A 68 2.02 -13.58 7.04
CA PHE A 68 2.88 -13.69 5.86
C PHE A 68 4.09 -14.59 6.09
N ILE A 69 4.79 -14.38 7.20
CA ILE A 69 5.98 -15.14 7.58
C ILE A 69 5.63 -16.61 7.87
N GLU A 70 4.51 -16.88 8.55
CA GLU A 70 4.01 -18.24 8.79
C GLU A 70 3.74 -18.99 7.48
N LEU A 71 3.22 -18.30 6.47
CA LEU A 71 2.99 -18.83 5.12
C LEU A 71 4.26 -18.91 4.26
N GLY A 72 5.38 -18.38 4.75
CA GLY A 72 6.66 -18.35 4.05
C GLY A 72 6.79 -17.23 3.01
N ILE A 73 5.93 -16.22 3.05
CA ILE A 73 6.08 -14.97 2.30
C ILE A 73 7.14 -14.12 3.01
N LYS A 74 8.03 -13.47 2.27
CA LYS A 74 9.13 -12.65 2.81
C LYS A 74 8.85 -11.16 2.57
N PRO A 75 8.28 -10.44 3.55
CA PRO A 75 7.95 -9.03 3.36
C PRO A 75 9.19 -8.13 3.54
N ILE A 76 9.27 -7.10 2.69
CA ILE A 76 10.18 -5.95 2.85
C ILE A 76 9.30 -4.72 2.89
N TYR A 77 9.31 -3.94 3.97
CA TYR A 77 8.51 -2.73 4.05
C TYR A 77 9.26 -1.53 3.47
N VAL A 78 8.63 -0.74 2.61
CA VAL A 78 9.23 0.44 2.00
C VAL A 78 8.48 1.68 2.48
N PHE A 79 9.17 2.57 3.18
CA PHE A 79 8.61 3.81 3.71
C PHE A 79 8.95 5.00 2.82
N ASP A 80 8.01 5.92 2.66
CA ASP A 80 8.19 7.19 1.96
C ASP A 80 9.29 8.05 2.62
N GLY A 81 10.05 8.74 1.78
CA GLY A 81 10.96 9.84 2.14
C GLY A 81 10.26 11.20 2.02
N ALA A 82 10.98 12.19 1.50
CA ALA A 82 10.41 13.52 1.32
C ALA A 82 9.39 13.48 0.15
N PRO A 83 8.13 13.91 0.35
CA PRO A 83 7.15 13.91 -0.72
C PRO A 83 7.55 14.94 -1.81
N PRO A 84 7.28 14.66 -3.10
CA PRO A 84 7.48 15.65 -4.16
C PRO A 84 6.65 16.91 -3.91
N ILE A 85 7.16 18.09 -4.27
CA ILE A 85 6.46 19.38 -4.11
C ILE A 85 5.04 19.34 -4.72
N LEU A 86 4.89 18.65 -5.86
CA LEU A 86 3.62 18.51 -6.57
C LEU A 86 2.57 17.71 -5.78
N LYS A 87 2.99 16.86 -4.84
CA LYS A 87 2.10 16.07 -3.96
C LYS A 87 1.59 16.88 -2.76
N LEU A 88 2.14 18.08 -2.50
CA LEU A 88 1.74 18.92 -1.35
C LEU A 88 0.29 19.39 -1.44
N LYS A 89 -0.20 19.71 -2.65
CA LYS A 89 -1.60 20.11 -2.86
C LYS A 89 -2.55 18.96 -2.51
N THR A 90 -2.25 17.75 -2.97
CA THR A 90 -3.01 16.53 -2.67
C THR A 90 -2.93 16.13 -1.20
N VAL A 91 -1.79 16.37 -0.53
CA VAL A 91 -1.66 16.19 0.93
C VAL A 91 -2.59 17.16 1.67
N GLU A 92 -2.65 18.43 1.27
CA GLU A 92 -3.52 19.44 1.90
C GLU A 92 -5.01 19.17 1.61
N GLU A 93 -5.37 18.78 0.39
CA GLU A 93 -6.73 18.36 0.04
C GLU A 93 -7.17 17.12 0.84
N ARG A 94 -6.29 16.12 0.97
CA ARG A 94 -6.54 14.94 1.82
C ARG A 94 -6.72 15.35 3.28
N LYS A 95 -5.93 16.32 3.77
CA LYS A 95 -6.08 16.85 5.13
C LYS A 95 -7.42 17.55 5.31
N MET A 96 -7.87 18.36 4.35
CA MET A 96 -9.18 19.01 4.38
C MET A 96 -10.33 17.99 4.33
N ALA A 97 -10.29 17.05 3.40
CA ALA A 97 -11.30 15.98 3.29
C ALA A 97 -11.39 15.12 4.57
N ARG A 98 -10.27 14.94 5.29
CA ARG A 98 -10.23 14.25 6.58
C ARG A 98 -10.83 15.08 7.71
N ILE A 99 -10.55 16.39 7.76
CA ILE A 99 -11.16 17.30 8.75
C ILE A 99 -12.67 17.33 8.56
N ASP A 100 -13.13 17.39 7.31
CA ASP A 100 -14.56 17.35 6.98
C ASP A 100 -15.16 15.99 7.38
N ALA A 101 -14.48 14.88 7.07
CA ALA A 101 -14.91 13.55 7.52
C ALA A 101 -14.93 13.42 9.05
N GLU A 102 -14.01 14.04 9.79
CA GLU A 102 -14.01 14.01 11.26
C GLU A 102 -15.18 14.82 11.84
N ARG A 103 -15.52 15.98 11.24
CA ARG A 103 -16.71 16.75 11.64
C ARG A 103 -17.99 15.97 11.37
N GLU A 104 -18.15 15.44 10.16
CA GLU A 104 -19.33 14.68 9.77
C GLU A 104 -19.46 13.39 10.60
N TRP A 105 -18.34 12.78 11.00
CA TRP A 105 -18.33 11.67 11.94
C TRP A 105 -18.89 12.05 13.30
N LYS A 106 -18.37 13.11 13.94
CA LYS A 106 -18.84 13.57 15.26
C LYS A 106 -20.33 13.92 15.22
N ARG A 107 -20.75 14.63 14.17
CA ARG A 107 -22.15 14.97 13.95
C ARG A 107 -23.04 13.74 13.78
N ALA A 108 -22.63 12.77 12.97
CA ALA A 108 -23.39 11.54 12.79
C ALA A 108 -23.46 10.70 14.08
N LEU A 109 -22.45 10.78 14.94
CA LEU A 109 -22.45 10.14 16.26
C LEU A 109 -23.46 10.81 17.22
N GLU A 110 -23.44 12.15 17.30
CA GLU A 110 -24.37 12.95 18.10
C GLU A 110 -25.82 12.76 17.66
N GLU A 111 -26.05 12.63 16.36
CA GLU A 111 -27.37 12.44 15.75
C GLU A 111 -27.79 10.94 15.71
N GLY A 112 -27.03 10.04 16.33
CA GLY A 112 -27.36 8.61 16.46
C GLY A 112 -27.30 7.81 15.15
N ARG A 113 -26.74 8.38 14.07
CA ARG A 113 -26.57 7.72 12.76
C ARG A 113 -25.29 6.90 12.72
N ILE A 114 -25.29 5.81 13.48
CA ILE A 114 -24.14 4.92 13.68
C ILE A 114 -23.53 4.43 12.35
N GLU A 115 -24.35 4.15 11.34
CA GLU A 115 -23.86 3.63 10.06
C GLU A 115 -23.13 4.68 9.19
N GLU A 116 -23.60 5.93 9.22
CA GLU A 116 -22.91 7.05 8.57
C GLU A 116 -21.67 7.47 9.34
N ALA A 117 -21.78 7.53 10.68
CA ALA A 117 -20.66 7.78 11.57
C ALA A 117 -19.50 6.81 11.27
N ARG A 118 -19.80 5.53 11.07
CA ARG A 118 -18.81 4.51 10.71
C ARG A 118 -18.13 4.76 9.36
N LYS A 119 -18.86 5.27 8.35
CA LYS A 119 -18.29 5.61 7.02
C LYS A 119 -17.36 6.82 7.11
N PHE A 120 -17.76 7.85 7.86
CA PHE A 120 -16.95 9.05 8.06
C PHE A 120 -15.70 8.76 8.90
N ALA A 121 -15.83 7.95 9.96
CA ALA A 121 -14.71 7.51 10.79
C ALA A 121 -13.63 6.77 9.98
N GLN A 122 -14.02 5.96 8.99
CA GLN A 122 -13.09 5.29 8.07
C GLN A 122 -12.25 6.27 7.25
N ARG A 123 -12.86 7.37 6.80
CA ARG A 123 -12.20 8.41 5.99
C ARG A 123 -11.31 9.35 6.81
N ALA A 124 -11.57 9.48 8.11
CA ALA A 124 -10.84 10.39 9.00
C ALA A 124 -9.47 9.85 9.50
N GLY A 125 -9.13 8.58 9.26
CA GLY A 125 -7.89 7.98 9.76
C GLY A 125 -6.63 8.67 9.23
N ARG A 126 -5.77 9.15 10.13
CA ARG A 126 -4.48 9.79 9.82
C ARG A 126 -3.33 8.87 10.22
N VAL A 127 -2.40 8.63 9.30
CA VAL A 127 -1.04 8.16 9.62
C VAL A 127 -0.19 9.38 9.90
N ASP A 128 0.45 9.43 11.05
CA ASP A 128 1.40 10.50 11.40
C ASP A 128 2.82 9.97 11.63
N GLU A 129 3.76 10.89 11.83
CA GLU A 129 5.17 10.59 12.02
C GLU A 129 5.42 9.66 13.22
N GLU A 130 4.61 9.78 14.27
CA GLU A 130 4.65 8.90 15.43
C GLU A 130 4.29 7.46 15.03
N MET A 131 3.19 7.28 14.30
CA MET A 131 2.79 5.95 13.80
C MET A 131 3.84 5.34 12.88
N ILE A 132 4.49 6.14 12.03
CA ILE A 132 5.57 5.67 11.15
C ILE A 132 6.77 5.23 11.99
N ARG A 133 7.17 6.02 13.00
CA ARG A 133 8.26 5.65 13.89
C ARG A 133 7.96 4.35 14.64
N GLN A 134 6.76 4.24 15.21
CA GLN A 134 6.30 3.04 15.90
C GLN A 134 6.27 1.82 14.97
N ALA A 135 5.84 1.99 13.71
CA ALA A 135 5.85 0.92 12.71
C ALA A 135 7.27 0.43 12.41
N LYS A 136 8.23 1.34 12.19
CA LYS A 136 9.65 0.99 11.98
C LYS A 136 10.24 0.29 13.19
N THR A 137 10.03 0.83 14.39
CA THR A 137 10.48 0.21 15.65
C THR A 137 9.95 -1.21 15.81
N LEU A 138 8.65 -1.42 15.55
CA LEU A 138 8.04 -2.73 15.63
C LEU A 138 8.64 -3.71 14.60
N LEU A 139 8.85 -3.26 13.36
CA LEU A 139 9.51 -4.09 12.33
C LEU A 139 10.94 -4.47 12.72
N ASP A 140 11.70 -3.54 13.31
CA ASP A 140 13.04 -3.81 13.84
C ASP A 140 13.01 -4.88 14.93
N TYR A 141 12.04 -4.81 15.86
CA TYR A 141 11.88 -5.82 16.92
C TYR A 141 11.42 -7.16 16.35
N MET A 142 10.61 -7.17 15.31
CA MET A 142 10.20 -8.38 14.60
C MET A 142 11.30 -8.97 13.70
N GLY A 143 12.40 -8.24 13.48
CA GLY A 143 13.49 -8.67 12.60
C GLY A 143 13.17 -8.58 11.10
N ILE A 144 12.19 -7.74 10.72
CA ILE A 144 11.69 -7.62 9.35
C ILE A 144 12.38 -6.45 8.66
N PRO A 145 12.98 -6.65 7.47
CA PRO A 145 13.68 -5.60 6.77
C PRO A 145 12.71 -4.50 6.31
N TRP A 146 13.17 -3.26 6.43
CA TRP A 146 12.50 -2.12 5.85
C TRP A 146 13.51 -1.18 5.17
N VAL A 147 13.05 -0.45 4.15
CA VAL A 147 13.84 0.47 3.33
C VAL A 147 13.24 1.87 3.43
N GLN A 148 14.12 2.87 3.57
CA GLN A 148 13.76 4.27 3.46
C GLN A 148 13.90 4.71 2.00
N ALA A 149 12.78 5.05 1.35
CA ALA A 149 12.84 5.69 0.04
C ALA A 149 13.37 7.13 0.17
N PRO A 150 14.09 7.65 -0.84
CA PRO A 150 14.43 9.07 -0.90
C PRO A 150 13.19 9.94 -1.19
N GLY A 151 12.28 9.43 -2.04
CA GLY A 151 10.98 10.03 -2.35
C GLY A 151 9.83 9.06 -2.08
N GLU A 152 9.17 8.60 -3.14
CA GLU A 152 7.99 7.72 -3.06
C GLU A 152 8.35 6.28 -2.66
N GLY A 153 7.66 5.73 -1.67
CA GLY A 153 7.80 4.33 -1.25
C GLY A 153 7.40 3.34 -2.34
N GLU A 154 6.31 3.60 -3.08
CA GLU A 154 5.90 2.74 -4.21
C GLU A 154 6.94 2.73 -5.34
N ALA A 155 7.57 3.87 -5.62
CA ALA A 155 8.60 3.95 -6.65
C ALA A 155 9.86 3.17 -6.24
N GLN A 156 10.27 3.30 -4.98
CA GLN A 156 11.38 2.54 -4.43
C GLN A 156 11.06 1.03 -4.38
N ALA A 157 9.82 0.65 -4.04
CA ALA A 157 9.38 -0.75 -4.11
C ALA A 157 9.43 -1.29 -5.54
N ALA A 158 8.97 -0.50 -6.53
CA ALA A 158 9.08 -0.86 -7.94
C ALA A 158 10.54 -1.05 -8.37
N ARG A 159 11.46 -0.18 -7.91
CA ARG A 159 12.91 -0.29 -8.16
C ARG A 159 13.50 -1.58 -7.59
N ILE A 160 13.15 -1.95 -6.36
CA ILE A 160 13.58 -3.21 -5.72
C ILE A 160 13.15 -4.42 -6.57
N VAL A 161 11.92 -4.43 -7.07
CA VAL A 161 11.41 -5.53 -7.92
C VAL A 161 12.06 -5.54 -9.30
N GLN A 162 12.31 -4.37 -9.90
CA GLN A 162 13.03 -4.26 -11.18
C GLN A 162 14.46 -4.80 -11.10
N ARG A 163 15.12 -4.65 -9.96
CA ARG A 163 16.46 -5.21 -9.71
C ARG A 163 16.46 -6.72 -9.44
N GLY A 164 15.29 -7.31 -9.19
CA GLY A 164 15.15 -8.72 -8.85
C GLY A 164 15.35 -9.02 -7.36
N ASP A 165 15.49 -7.99 -6.52
CA ASP A 165 15.67 -8.12 -5.07
C ASP A 165 14.35 -8.47 -4.35
N ALA A 166 13.21 -8.26 -5.02
CA ALA A 166 11.90 -8.78 -4.65
C ALA A 166 11.13 -9.30 -5.88
N TRP A 167 10.14 -10.16 -5.68
CA TRP A 167 9.35 -10.77 -6.75
C TRP A 167 8.22 -9.87 -7.25
N ALA A 168 7.58 -9.11 -6.36
CA ALA A 168 6.49 -8.19 -6.68
C ALA A 168 6.36 -7.06 -5.65
N VAL A 169 5.69 -5.97 -6.05
CA VAL A 169 5.28 -4.90 -5.15
C VAL A 169 3.96 -5.28 -4.47
N GLY A 170 3.80 -5.04 -3.19
CA GLY A 170 2.55 -5.18 -2.47
C GLY A 170 1.91 -3.82 -2.19
N SER A 171 0.83 -3.47 -2.90
CA SER A 171 0.05 -2.23 -2.69
C SER A 171 -1.40 -2.40 -3.13
N GLN A 172 -2.32 -1.58 -2.59
CA GLN A 172 -3.68 -1.45 -3.11
C GLN A 172 -3.80 -0.47 -4.29
N ASP A 173 -2.77 0.29 -4.62
CA ASP A 173 -2.83 1.28 -5.69
C ASP A 173 -2.12 0.75 -6.94
N TYR A 174 -2.40 1.32 -8.11
CA TYR A 174 -1.79 0.88 -9.38
C TYR A 174 -0.52 1.67 -9.74
N ASP A 175 -0.10 2.60 -8.88
CA ASP A 175 1.00 3.53 -9.15
C ASP A 175 2.32 2.78 -9.29
N ALA A 176 2.52 1.68 -8.56
CA ALA A 176 3.61 0.74 -8.76
C ALA A 176 3.81 0.31 -10.23
N LEU A 177 2.73 0.09 -11.00
CA LEU A 177 2.84 -0.25 -12.44
C LEU A 177 3.30 0.95 -13.27
N LEU A 178 2.89 2.16 -12.89
CA LEU A 178 3.32 3.42 -13.52
C LEU A 178 4.80 3.69 -13.25
N PHE A 179 5.29 3.37 -12.04
CA PHE A 179 6.72 3.31 -11.69
C PHE A 179 7.44 2.10 -12.29
N GLY A 180 6.70 1.19 -12.92
CA GLY A 180 7.20 0.09 -13.73
C GLY A 180 7.56 -1.15 -12.97
N ALA A 181 6.93 -1.40 -11.83
CA ALA A 181 7.00 -2.68 -11.16
C ALA A 181 6.60 -3.80 -12.15
N PRO A 182 7.46 -4.81 -12.39
CA PRO A 182 7.10 -5.94 -13.24
C PRO A 182 5.84 -6.67 -12.77
N ARG A 183 5.64 -6.74 -11.45
CA ARG A 183 4.51 -7.40 -10.79
C ARG A 183 4.00 -6.57 -9.62
N LEU A 184 2.68 -6.50 -9.50
CA LEU A 184 1.96 -5.91 -8.38
C LEU A 184 1.04 -6.97 -7.78
N VAL A 185 1.05 -7.12 -6.46
CA VAL A 185 0.11 -7.94 -5.70
C VAL A 185 -0.80 -7.04 -4.89
N ARG A 186 -2.08 -7.04 -5.21
CA ARG A 186 -3.11 -6.28 -4.52
C ARG A 186 -3.77 -7.11 -3.43
N ASN A 187 -4.60 -6.47 -2.63
CA ASN A 187 -5.40 -7.06 -1.55
C ASN A 187 -4.63 -7.75 -0.40
N LEU A 188 -3.29 -7.74 -0.37
CA LEU A 188 -2.49 -8.41 0.67
C LEU A 188 -2.81 -7.94 2.11
N ALA A 189 -2.92 -6.64 2.34
CA ALA A 189 -3.24 -6.09 3.67
C ALA A 189 -4.64 -6.50 4.17
N ILE A 190 -5.58 -6.68 3.23
CA ILE A 190 -7.01 -6.84 3.48
C ILE A 190 -7.52 -8.28 3.24
N THR A 191 -6.63 -9.22 2.88
CA THR A 191 -6.98 -10.60 2.52
C THR A 191 -7.68 -11.34 3.67
N GLY A 192 -8.69 -12.12 3.31
CA GLY A 192 -9.49 -12.99 4.17
C GLY A 192 -10.97 -12.59 4.26
N LYS A 193 -11.71 -13.30 5.11
CA LYS A 193 -13.14 -13.04 5.32
C LYS A 193 -13.38 -11.70 5.99
N ARG A 194 -14.09 -10.81 5.30
CA ARG A 194 -14.45 -9.47 5.77
C ARG A 194 -15.96 -9.29 5.74
N LYS A 195 -16.52 -8.78 6.83
CA LYS A 195 -17.92 -8.32 6.86
C LYS A 195 -18.06 -7.00 6.10
N LEU A 196 -19.02 -6.92 5.18
CA LEU A 196 -19.33 -5.68 4.49
C LEU A 196 -19.92 -4.64 5.47
N PRO A 197 -19.51 -3.36 5.39
CA PRO A 197 -20.14 -2.30 6.16
C PRO A 197 -21.64 -2.25 5.85
N GLY A 198 -22.48 -2.24 6.88
CA GLY A 198 -23.93 -2.11 6.73
C GLY A 198 -24.67 -3.36 6.24
N LYS A 199 -23.97 -4.49 6.03
CA LYS A 199 -24.59 -5.74 5.55
C LYS A 199 -24.10 -6.94 6.37
N ASP A 200 -25.00 -7.87 6.66
CA ASP A 200 -24.66 -9.18 7.26
C ASP A 200 -24.10 -10.17 6.24
N VAL A 201 -23.25 -9.67 5.34
CA VAL A 201 -22.60 -10.46 4.29
C VAL A 201 -21.10 -10.41 4.51
N TYR A 202 -20.47 -11.58 4.48
CA TYR A 202 -19.01 -11.72 4.47
C TYR A 202 -18.55 -11.89 3.03
N ILE A 203 -17.59 -11.08 2.61
CA ILE A 203 -16.84 -11.26 1.38
C ILE A 203 -15.51 -11.92 1.73
N ASP A 204 -15.06 -12.85 0.90
CA ASP A 204 -13.71 -13.39 0.99
C ASP A 204 -12.83 -12.62 0.02
N VAL A 205 -11.94 -11.79 0.56
CA VAL A 205 -11.05 -10.96 -0.26
C VAL A 205 -9.79 -11.75 -0.54
N LYS A 206 -9.52 -12.02 -1.82
CA LYS A 206 -8.32 -12.73 -2.27
C LYS A 206 -7.24 -11.78 -2.80
N PRO A 207 -5.96 -12.14 -2.68
CA PRO A 207 -4.89 -11.47 -3.42
C PRO A 207 -5.15 -11.48 -4.93
N GLU A 208 -4.73 -10.41 -5.58
CA GLU A 208 -4.75 -10.29 -7.05
C GLU A 208 -3.34 -10.02 -7.54
N ILE A 209 -2.90 -10.73 -8.57
CA ILE A 209 -1.62 -10.47 -9.24
C ILE A 209 -1.89 -9.71 -10.53
N VAL A 210 -1.12 -8.65 -10.73
CA VAL A 210 -1.08 -7.89 -11.97
C VAL A 210 0.35 -7.88 -12.49
N GLU A 211 0.52 -8.28 -13.75
CA GLU A 211 1.81 -8.23 -14.43
C GLU A 211 1.84 -7.09 -15.43
N LEU A 212 2.90 -6.25 -15.36
CA LEU A 212 3.02 -5.07 -16.21
C LEU A 212 3.13 -5.47 -17.68
N GLU A 213 3.97 -6.45 -18.02
CA GLU A 213 4.17 -6.88 -19.41
C GLU A 213 2.88 -7.41 -20.04
N ARG A 214 2.12 -8.24 -19.30
CA ARG A 214 0.80 -8.70 -19.74
C ARG A 214 -0.15 -7.54 -19.94
N THR A 215 -0.20 -6.60 -19.00
CA THR A 215 -1.04 -5.40 -19.09
C THR A 215 -0.73 -4.60 -20.34
N LEU A 216 0.55 -4.28 -20.57
CA LEU A 216 1.01 -3.53 -21.76
C LEU A 216 0.67 -4.28 -23.06
N LYS A 217 0.88 -5.59 -23.11
CA LYS A 217 0.58 -6.43 -24.28
C LYS A 217 -0.92 -6.52 -24.57
N THR A 218 -1.74 -6.75 -23.55
CA THR A 218 -3.20 -6.81 -23.68
C THR A 218 -3.77 -5.47 -24.14
N LEU A 219 -3.22 -4.38 -23.62
CA LEU A 219 -3.63 -3.04 -24.01
C LEU A 219 -3.01 -2.60 -25.34
N GLY A 220 -1.90 -3.18 -25.78
CA GLY A 220 -1.17 -2.76 -26.98
C GLY A 220 -0.60 -1.36 -26.85
N ILE A 221 0.01 -1.05 -25.69
CA ILE A 221 0.58 0.27 -25.37
C ILE A 221 1.96 0.13 -24.72
N THR A 222 2.76 1.20 -24.72
CA THR A 222 4.01 1.30 -23.96
C THR A 222 3.77 1.71 -22.52
N ARG A 223 4.82 1.62 -21.68
CA ARG A 223 4.76 2.14 -20.31
C ARG A 223 4.57 3.67 -20.28
N GLU A 224 5.21 4.44 -21.18
CA GLU A 224 4.98 5.89 -21.22
C GLU A 224 3.51 6.21 -21.54
N GLN A 225 2.90 5.42 -22.42
CA GLN A 225 1.47 5.54 -22.72
C GLN A 225 0.60 5.16 -21.52
N LEU A 226 0.98 4.15 -20.73
CA LEU A 226 0.29 3.82 -19.48
C LEU A 226 0.38 4.96 -18.45
N VAL A 227 1.54 5.61 -18.33
CA VAL A 227 1.69 6.84 -17.53
C VAL A 227 0.80 7.96 -18.05
N GLY A 228 0.72 8.16 -19.37
CA GLY A 228 -0.21 9.10 -20.00
C GLY A 228 -1.67 8.82 -19.67
N ILE A 229 -2.08 7.54 -19.63
CA ILE A 229 -3.42 7.14 -19.17
C ILE A 229 -3.63 7.59 -17.72
N GLY A 230 -2.65 7.34 -16.83
CA GLY A 230 -2.72 7.76 -15.44
C GLY A 230 -2.90 9.27 -15.31
N ILE A 231 -2.12 10.06 -16.02
CA ILE A 231 -2.21 11.53 -16.03
C ILE A 231 -3.56 12.01 -16.52
N LEU A 232 -4.12 11.42 -17.59
CA LEU A 232 -5.43 11.79 -18.12
C LEU A 232 -6.58 11.47 -17.15
N VAL A 233 -6.51 10.31 -16.49
CA VAL A 233 -7.52 9.87 -15.51
C VAL A 233 -7.42 10.65 -14.21
N GLY A 234 -6.21 11.01 -13.81
CA GLY A 234 -5.88 11.64 -12.53
C GLY A 234 -4.97 10.75 -11.70
N THR A 235 -3.98 11.38 -11.08
CA THR A 235 -2.97 10.75 -10.23
C THR A 235 -2.91 11.45 -8.88
N ASP A 236 -2.02 11.00 -7.99
CA ASP A 236 -1.72 11.73 -6.76
C ASP A 236 -0.99 13.06 -6.98
N TYR A 237 -0.63 13.41 -8.22
CA TYR A 237 0.07 14.66 -8.57
C TYR A 237 -0.75 15.60 -9.47
N ASN A 238 -1.88 15.13 -9.99
CA ASN A 238 -2.77 15.93 -10.81
C ASN A 238 -4.22 15.40 -10.76
N GLU A 239 -5.20 16.29 -10.83
CA GLU A 239 -6.63 16.00 -10.76
C GLU A 239 -7.15 15.16 -11.94
N GLY A 240 -6.40 15.16 -13.05
CA GLY A 240 -6.82 14.54 -14.31
C GLY A 240 -7.83 15.39 -15.07
N ILE A 241 -8.33 14.88 -16.18
CA ILE A 241 -9.26 15.61 -17.03
C ILE A 241 -10.69 15.13 -16.79
N LYS A 242 -11.54 16.05 -16.34
CA LYS A 242 -12.96 15.78 -16.10
C LYS A 242 -13.62 15.14 -17.32
N GLY A 243 -14.24 13.98 -17.12
CA GLY A 243 -14.93 13.23 -18.18
C GLY A 243 -14.01 12.31 -19.01
N ILE A 244 -12.77 12.11 -18.59
CA ILE A 244 -11.86 11.11 -19.16
C ILE A 244 -11.60 10.01 -18.12
N GLY A 245 -12.27 8.86 -18.32
CA GLY A 245 -12.00 7.64 -17.55
C GLY A 245 -11.02 6.69 -18.26
N PRO A 246 -10.64 5.57 -17.64
CA PRO A 246 -9.57 4.68 -18.12
C PRO A 246 -9.73 4.20 -19.57
N LYS A 247 -10.95 3.79 -19.96
CA LYS A 247 -11.23 3.33 -21.32
C LYS A 247 -11.11 4.44 -22.36
N LYS A 248 -11.55 5.66 -22.02
CA LYS A 248 -11.46 6.82 -22.91
C LYS A 248 -10.01 7.31 -23.01
N ALA A 249 -9.30 7.35 -21.89
CA ALA A 249 -7.87 7.63 -21.86
C ALA A 249 -7.12 6.65 -22.77
N LEU A 250 -7.32 5.33 -22.60
CA LEU A 250 -6.71 4.31 -23.46
C LEU A 250 -6.97 4.55 -24.95
N ALA A 251 -8.21 4.89 -25.33
CA ALA A 251 -8.55 5.18 -26.72
C ALA A 251 -7.79 6.40 -27.27
N LEU A 252 -7.63 7.44 -26.45
CA LEU A 252 -6.87 8.65 -26.82
C LEU A 252 -5.38 8.33 -26.96
N VAL A 253 -4.79 7.62 -25.99
CA VAL A 253 -3.34 7.37 -26.00
C VAL A 253 -2.92 6.49 -27.18
N LYS A 254 -3.80 5.59 -27.63
CA LYS A 254 -3.57 4.78 -28.84
C LYS A 254 -3.56 5.58 -30.15
N GLN A 255 -4.15 6.78 -30.17
CA GLN A 255 -4.17 7.64 -31.36
C GLN A 255 -2.91 8.51 -31.44
N CYS A 256 -2.15 8.64 -30.35
CA CYS A 256 -0.94 9.44 -30.30
C CYS A 256 0.30 8.55 -30.43
N ALA A 257 1.27 9.00 -31.23
CA ALA A 257 2.54 8.32 -31.41
C ALA A 257 3.47 8.49 -30.19
N SER A 258 3.27 9.53 -29.39
CA SER A 258 4.09 9.81 -28.20
C SER A 258 3.29 10.44 -27.06
N LEU A 259 3.84 10.36 -25.84
CA LEU A 259 3.31 11.08 -24.69
C LEU A 259 3.32 12.60 -24.91
N SER A 260 4.34 13.12 -25.60
CA SER A 260 4.43 14.54 -25.92
C SER A 260 3.28 15.02 -26.80
N GLU A 261 2.95 14.24 -27.83
CA GLU A 261 1.81 14.53 -28.69
C GLU A 261 0.51 14.51 -27.88
N LEU A 262 0.30 13.51 -27.02
CA LEU A 262 -0.88 13.40 -26.17
C LEU A 262 -1.06 14.63 -25.26
N LEU A 263 0.02 15.06 -24.61
CA LEU A 263 0.00 16.14 -23.61
C LEU A 263 0.00 17.54 -24.22
N GLN A 264 0.35 17.68 -25.51
CA GLN A 264 0.31 18.95 -26.27
C GLN A 264 -0.96 19.13 -27.12
N THR A 265 -1.92 18.21 -27.02
CA THR A 265 -3.23 18.34 -27.70
C THR A 265 -4.13 19.42 -27.07
N GLU A 266 -5.41 19.46 -27.46
CA GLU A 266 -6.48 20.27 -26.83
C GLU A 266 -6.63 20.09 -25.31
N PHE A 267 -5.91 19.14 -24.72
CA PHE A 267 -5.87 18.87 -23.29
C PHE A 267 -4.80 19.67 -22.54
N ALA A 268 -3.81 20.26 -23.23
CA ALA A 268 -2.68 20.95 -22.60
C ALA A 268 -3.13 22.06 -21.63
N GLU A 269 -4.15 22.85 -22.02
CA GLU A 269 -4.69 23.94 -21.20
C GLU A 269 -5.62 23.47 -20.08
N LYS A 270 -6.00 22.18 -20.05
CA LYS A 270 -6.94 21.63 -19.06
C LYS A 270 -6.23 21.09 -17.82
N PHE A 271 -4.91 20.92 -17.87
CA PHE A 271 -4.12 20.49 -16.72
C PHE A 271 -3.76 21.67 -15.83
N GLU A 272 -3.95 21.50 -14.53
CA GLU A 272 -3.59 22.47 -13.51
C GLU A 272 -2.10 22.46 -13.16
N VAL A 273 -1.40 21.39 -13.52
CA VAL A 273 0.06 21.24 -13.42
C VAL A 273 0.64 20.81 -14.76
N ASP A 274 1.90 21.11 -15.00
CA ASP A 274 2.60 20.67 -16.20
C ASP A 274 2.62 19.11 -16.25
N PRO A 275 1.90 18.49 -17.21
CA PRO A 275 1.77 17.05 -17.25
C PRO A 275 3.09 16.35 -17.60
N PHE A 276 4.06 17.05 -18.22
CA PHE A 276 5.39 16.49 -18.46
C PHE A 276 6.17 16.29 -17.17
N LYS A 277 6.03 17.19 -16.19
CA LYS A 277 6.64 17.02 -14.87
C LYS A 277 6.01 15.85 -14.11
N VAL A 278 4.70 15.67 -14.23
CA VAL A 278 4.02 14.51 -13.64
C VAL A 278 4.51 13.21 -14.29
N ALA A 279 4.64 13.18 -15.62
CA ALA A 279 5.19 12.03 -16.32
C ALA A 279 6.63 11.71 -15.88
N GLU A 280 7.46 12.73 -15.70
CA GLU A 280 8.84 12.55 -15.25
C GLU A 280 8.93 11.91 -13.86
N ILE A 281 8.03 12.25 -12.93
CA ILE A 281 7.96 11.59 -11.62
C ILE A 281 7.82 10.07 -11.76
N PHE A 282 6.93 9.61 -12.65
CA PHE A 282 6.73 8.17 -12.86
C PHE A 282 7.83 7.51 -13.68
N LEU A 283 8.35 8.19 -14.71
CA LEU A 283 9.32 7.63 -15.65
C LEU A 283 10.76 7.68 -15.13
N LYS A 284 11.08 8.66 -14.29
CA LYS A 284 12.40 8.87 -13.68
C LYS A 284 12.23 9.20 -12.18
N PRO A 285 11.65 8.28 -11.39
CA PRO A 285 11.45 8.53 -9.97
C PRO A 285 12.79 8.65 -9.23
N GLU A 286 12.79 9.43 -8.15
CA GLU A 286 13.89 9.47 -7.21
C GLU A 286 13.90 8.17 -6.40
N VAL A 287 14.90 7.31 -6.64
CA VAL A 287 15.08 6.00 -6.01
C VAL A 287 16.55 5.79 -5.66
N THR A 288 16.82 4.91 -4.70
CA THR A 288 18.16 4.53 -4.28
C THR A 288 18.42 3.04 -4.49
N ASP A 289 19.67 2.71 -4.79
CA ASP A 289 20.19 1.34 -4.76
C ASP A 289 20.99 1.05 -3.49
N ASP A 290 21.16 2.06 -2.62
CA ASP A 290 21.81 1.95 -1.31
C ASP A 290 20.80 1.53 -0.25
N TYR A 291 20.56 0.22 -0.15
CA TYR A 291 19.74 -0.41 0.88
C TYR A 291 20.24 -1.82 1.19
N GLU A 292 19.95 -2.31 2.40
CA GLU A 292 20.25 -3.69 2.81
C GLU A 292 18.96 -4.42 3.15
N ILE A 293 18.67 -5.51 2.43
CA ILE A 293 17.57 -6.41 2.74
C ILE A 293 18.13 -7.58 3.52
N ARG A 294 18.05 -7.49 4.85
CA ARG A 294 18.51 -8.55 5.74
C ARG A 294 17.49 -8.84 6.83
N GLU A 295 16.95 -10.05 6.82
CA GLU A 295 16.18 -10.59 7.93
C GLU A 295 17.08 -10.72 9.16
N LYS A 296 16.60 -10.23 10.30
CA LYS A 296 17.27 -10.34 11.60
C LYS A 296 16.48 -11.31 12.48
N LYS A 297 17.11 -11.82 13.54
CA LYS A 297 16.39 -12.59 14.54
C LYS A 297 15.38 -11.67 15.25
N PRO A 298 14.11 -12.09 15.42
CA PRO A 298 13.14 -11.32 16.19
C PRO A 298 13.59 -11.22 17.65
N ASN A 299 13.17 -10.16 18.34
CA ASN A 299 13.37 -9.94 19.77
C ASN A 299 12.01 -10.04 20.50
N PRO A 300 11.63 -11.24 20.97
CA PRO A 300 10.36 -11.48 21.66
C PRO A 300 10.11 -10.53 22.83
N ASP A 301 11.12 -10.28 23.65
CA ASP A 301 10.99 -9.48 24.87
C ASP A 301 10.64 -8.02 24.51
N LYS A 302 11.35 -7.44 23.54
CA LYS A 302 11.03 -6.08 23.06
C LYS A 302 9.68 -5.99 22.36
N ILE A 303 9.25 -7.03 21.66
CA ILE A 303 7.90 -7.07 21.06
C ILE A 303 6.85 -7.07 22.16
N LYS A 304 7.03 -7.86 23.22
CA LYS A 304 6.12 -7.92 24.37
C LYS A 304 6.09 -6.61 25.13
N GLU A 305 7.23 -6.04 25.47
CA GLU A 305 7.34 -4.73 26.12
C GLU A 305 6.58 -3.68 25.31
N PHE A 306 6.88 -3.57 24.02
CA PHE A 306 6.30 -2.55 23.16
C PHE A 306 4.79 -2.75 22.91
N LEU A 307 4.33 -3.97 22.62
CA LEU A 307 2.92 -4.20 22.32
C LEU A 307 2.07 -4.33 23.59
N CYS A 308 2.50 -5.13 24.55
CA CYS A 308 1.70 -5.47 25.73
C CYS A 308 1.80 -4.39 26.81
N GLU A 309 3.02 -4.01 27.21
CA GLU A 309 3.21 -3.07 28.33
C GLU A 309 2.98 -1.62 27.92
N GLU A 310 3.51 -1.23 26.75
CA GLU A 310 3.34 0.15 26.30
C GLU A 310 1.98 0.38 25.64
N HIS A 311 1.41 -0.58 24.91
CA HIS A 311 0.23 -0.36 24.05
C HIS A 311 -0.98 -1.27 24.37
N ASP A 312 -0.96 -1.94 25.52
CA ASP A 312 -2.08 -2.71 26.08
C ASP A 312 -2.60 -3.85 25.18
N PHE A 313 -1.71 -4.45 24.36
CA PHE A 313 -2.05 -5.66 23.62
C PHE A 313 -2.15 -6.87 24.55
N SER A 314 -2.98 -7.82 24.17
CA SER A 314 -3.13 -9.08 24.91
C SER A 314 -1.89 -9.95 24.75
N GLU A 315 -1.24 -10.25 25.88
CA GLU A 315 0.00 -11.03 25.91
C GLU A 315 -0.16 -12.40 25.23
N ASP A 316 -1.19 -13.18 25.58
CA ASP A 316 -1.49 -14.47 24.94
C ASP A 316 -1.58 -14.40 23.40
N ARG A 317 -2.10 -13.30 22.86
CA ARG A 317 -2.22 -13.11 21.41
C ARG A 317 -0.90 -12.68 20.78
N VAL A 318 -0.14 -11.83 21.47
CA VAL A 318 1.18 -11.39 21.04
C VAL A 318 2.16 -12.56 21.04
N GLU A 319 2.15 -13.42 22.06
CA GLU A 319 2.96 -14.63 22.13
C GLU A 319 2.73 -15.55 20.93
N LYS A 320 1.47 -15.82 20.58
CA LYS A 320 1.14 -16.61 19.40
C LYS A 320 1.64 -15.96 18.11
N GLY A 321 1.63 -14.64 18.02
CA GLY A 321 2.19 -13.89 16.89
C GLY A 321 3.71 -14.01 16.81
N ILE A 322 4.40 -13.90 17.95
CA ILE A 322 5.85 -14.09 18.05
C ILE A 322 6.23 -15.50 17.63
N GLU A 323 5.53 -16.53 18.11
CA GLU A 323 5.79 -17.91 17.72
C GLU A 323 5.71 -18.13 16.20
N LYS A 324 4.72 -17.51 15.55
CA LYS A 324 4.56 -17.56 14.09
C LYS A 324 5.74 -16.94 13.37
N ILE A 325 6.19 -15.77 13.84
CA ILE A 325 7.34 -15.06 13.28
C ILE A 325 8.60 -15.90 13.44
N THR A 326 8.91 -16.36 14.66
CA THR A 326 10.12 -17.14 14.96
C THR A 326 10.16 -18.43 14.13
N LYS A 327 9.08 -19.23 14.15
CA LYS A 327 9.01 -20.50 13.40
C LYS A 327 9.08 -20.28 11.88
N GLY A 328 8.48 -19.21 11.37
CA GLY A 328 8.50 -18.91 9.93
C GLY A 328 9.88 -18.45 9.44
N LEU A 329 10.57 -17.60 10.19
CA LEU A 329 11.93 -17.14 9.85
C LEU A 329 12.98 -18.27 9.94
N GLU A 330 12.84 -19.19 10.89
CA GLU A 330 13.70 -20.38 10.99
C GLU A 330 13.56 -21.28 9.75
N LYS A 331 12.32 -21.56 9.32
CA LYS A 331 12.04 -22.35 8.11
C LYS A 331 12.57 -21.69 6.84
N SER A 332 12.45 -20.36 6.74
CA SER A 332 12.99 -19.56 5.62
C SER A 332 14.50 -19.76 5.48
N THR A 333 15.23 -19.77 6.60
CA THR A 333 16.69 -19.90 6.65
C THR A 333 17.17 -21.32 6.29
N GLN A 334 16.43 -22.35 6.71
CA GLN A 334 16.73 -23.74 6.33
C GLN A 334 16.56 -23.96 4.83
N THR A 335 15.46 -23.46 4.26
CA THR A 335 15.17 -23.60 2.82
C THR A 335 16.24 -22.93 1.95
N SER A 336 16.79 -21.78 2.39
CA SER A 336 17.85 -21.10 1.62
C SER A 336 19.19 -21.84 1.64
N LEU A 337 19.51 -22.52 2.73
CA LEU A 337 20.71 -23.37 2.83
C LEU A 337 20.59 -24.61 1.94
N GLU A 338 19.45 -25.31 1.98
CA GLU A 338 19.22 -26.50 1.15
C GLU A 338 19.34 -26.18 -0.36
N ARG A 339 18.84 -25.02 -0.79
CA ARG A 339 18.92 -24.51 -2.17
C ARG A 339 20.34 -24.19 -2.64
N TRP A 340 21.29 -24.05 -1.72
CA TRP A 340 22.71 -23.82 -2.02
C TRP A 340 23.49 -25.13 -2.16
N PHE A 341 22.99 -26.22 -1.59
CA PHE A 341 23.62 -27.55 -1.62
C PHE A 341 22.98 -28.51 -2.63
N SER A 342 21.98 -28.06 -3.39
CA SER A 342 21.33 -28.78 -4.49
C SER A 342 21.55 -28.07 -5.81
#